data_AF-A0A7Y2VJU7-F1
#
_entry.id   AF-A0A7Y2VJU7-F1
#
_cell.length_a   1.000
_cell.length_b   1.000
_cell.length_c   1.000
_cell.angle_alpha   90.00
_cell.angle_beta   90.00
_cell.angle_gamma   90.00
#
_symmetry.space_group_name_H-M   'P 1'
#
loop_
_entity.id
_entity.type
_entity.pdbx_description
1 polymer ?
#
loop_
_entity_poly.entity_id
_entity_poly.type
_entity_poly.pdbx_seq_one_letter_code
_entity_poly.pdbx_strand_id
1 'polypeptide(L)'
;FNVGAVDNGALEFPDLLRPTGGRFGRSYDPDTVELEPWGRLEMTLDCDRGSGQYASSAEGFGNGNQNLVRLSWLANSGCTP
;
A
#
# COMPACT_ATOMS: atom_id res chain seq x y z
N PHE A 1 -1.64 14.17 0.73
CA PHE A 1 -1.55 12.77 1.18
C PHE A 1 -2.13 11.91 0.08
N ASN A 2 -1.41 10.87 -0.33
CA ASN A 2 -1.79 10.03 -1.47
C ASN A 2 -3.20 9.49 -1.27
N VAL A 3 -4.11 9.88 -2.15
CA VAL A 3 -5.50 9.45 -2.10
C VAL A 3 -5.63 8.37 -3.15
N GLY A 4 -5.98 7.16 -2.73
CA GLY A 4 -6.39 6.12 -3.67
C GLY A 4 -7.82 6.37 -4.16
N ALA A 5 -8.17 5.78 -5.30
CA ALA A 5 -9.52 5.80 -5.85
C ALA A 5 -10.06 4.37 -5.99
N VAL A 6 -11.39 4.23 -6.03
CA VAL A 6 -12.03 3.01 -6.50
C VAL A 6 -12.35 3.21 -7.97
N ASP A 7 -11.75 2.42 -8.86
CA ASP A 7 -12.10 2.38 -10.29
C ASP A 7 -12.42 0.95 -10.71
N ASN A 8 -13.58 0.75 -11.33
CA ASN A 8 -14.03 -0.56 -11.84
C ASN A 8 -13.92 -1.73 -10.82
N GLY A 9 -14.07 -1.45 -9.52
CA GLY A 9 -13.97 -2.44 -8.44
C GLY A 9 -12.53 -2.71 -7.96
N ALA A 10 -11.53 -2.10 -8.57
CA ALA A 10 -10.16 -2.06 -8.10
C ALA A 10 -9.91 -0.82 -7.24
N LEU A 11 -9.04 -0.96 -6.23
CA LEU A 11 -8.48 0.12 -5.45
C LEU A 11 -7.17 0.55 -6.11
N GLU A 12 -7.15 1.74 -6.68
CA GLU A 12 -5.99 2.29 -7.36
C GLU A 12 -5.25 3.31 -6.48
N PHE A 13 -3.95 3.12 -6.35
CA PHE A 13 -3.03 4.03 -5.68
C PHE A 13 -1.95 4.43 -6.69
N PRO A 14 -2.18 5.51 -7.46
CA PRO A 14 -1.27 5.89 -8.55
C PRO A 14 0.09 6.40 -8.04
N ASP A 15 0.09 7.03 -6.86
CA ASP A 15 1.27 7.65 -6.27
C ASP A 15 1.52 7.10 -4.86
N LEU A 16 2.33 6.07 -4.75
CA LEU A 16 2.89 5.62 -3.48
C LEU A 16 4.15 6.42 -3.16
N LEU A 17 4.27 6.83 -1.90
CA LEU A 17 5.45 7.51 -1.38
C LEU A 17 6.18 6.61 -0.39
N ARG A 18 7.51 6.67 -0.40
CA ARG A 18 8.39 5.99 0.53
C ARG A 18 9.11 7.03 1.40
N PRO A 19 9.02 6.94 2.74
CA PRO A 19 9.84 7.75 3.62
C PRO A 19 11.32 7.32 3.55
N THR A 20 12.22 8.28 3.40
CA THR A 20 13.68 8.10 3.41
C THR A 20 14.33 9.06 4.43
N GLY A 21 15.66 8.96 4.62
CA GLY A 21 16.46 9.86 5.46
C GLY A 21 16.41 9.58 6.98
N GLY A 22 15.22 9.32 7.53
CA GLY A 22 15.02 9.11 8.97
C GLY A 22 15.78 7.91 9.54
N ARG A 23 16.27 8.02 10.78
CA ARG A 23 16.92 6.94 11.53
C ARG A 23 16.02 6.38 12.62
N PHE A 24 16.05 5.07 12.82
CA PHE A 24 15.31 4.41 13.90
C PHE A 24 15.94 4.67 15.28
N GLY A 25 15.09 4.84 16.29
CA GLY A 25 15.49 4.90 17.69
C GLY A 25 15.72 6.31 18.23
N ARG A 26 16.60 6.44 19.23
CA ARG A 26 16.84 7.71 19.96
C ARG A 26 17.37 8.85 19.09
N SER A 27 17.89 8.53 17.91
CA SER A 27 18.41 9.51 16.94
C SER A 27 17.39 9.86 15.85
N TYR A 28 16.10 9.52 16.04
CA TYR A 28 15.04 9.93 15.15
C TYR A 28 14.87 11.45 15.18
N ASP A 29 14.85 12.04 13.99
CA ASP A 29 14.57 13.45 13.76
C ASP A 29 13.53 13.55 12.64
N PRO A 30 12.30 14.01 12.91
CA PRO A 30 11.24 14.10 11.91
C PRO A 30 11.60 15.03 10.74
N ASP A 31 12.44 16.04 10.97
CA ASP A 31 12.81 17.02 9.93
C ASP A 31 13.74 16.42 8.87
N THR A 32 14.27 15.21 9.13
CA THR A 32 15.12 14.45 8.18
C THR A 32 14.33 13.48 7.30
N VAL A 33 13.01 13.36 7.50
CA VAL A 33 12.17 12.45 6.73
C VAL A 33 11.75 13.10 5.42
N GLU A 34 12.18 12.52 4.30
CA GLU A 34 11.74 12.91 2.97
C GLU A 34 10.75 11.88 2.41
N LEU A 35 9.71 12.32 1.72
CA LEU A 35 8.74 11.44 1.06
C LEU A 35 9.05 11.41 -0.43
N GLU A 36 9.66 10.31 -0.88
CA GLU A 36 10.02 10.12 -2.28
C GLU A 36 8.97 9.28 -3.03
N PRO A 37 8.72 9.54 -4.33
CA PRO A 37 7.92 8.66 -5.16
C PRO A 37 8.46 7.23 -5.20
N TRP A 38 7.61 6.26 -4.92
CA TRP A 38 7.93 4.84 -4.96
C TRP A 38 7.32 4.12 -6.15
N GLY A 39 6.11 4.49 -6.56
CA GLY A 39 5.42 3.88 -7.71
C GLY A 39 3.92 3.80 -7.50
N ARG A 40 3.30 2.70 -7.93
CA ARG A 40 1.85 2.51 -7.88
C ARG A 40 1.45 1.14 -7.33
N LEU A 41 0.21 1.05 -6.86
CA LEU A 41 -0.42 -0.19 -6.40
C LEU A 41 -1.87 -0.25 -6.89
N GLU A 42 -2.27 -1.40 -7.40
CA GLU A 42 -3.65 -1.74 -7.70
C GLU A 42 -4.05 -2.95 -6.84
N MET A 43 -5.21 -2.88 -6.20
CA MET A 43 -5.71 -3.98 -5.39
C MET A 43 -7.14 -4.37 -5.75
N THR A 44 -7.43 -5.66 -5.70
CA THR A 44 -8.80 -6.19 -5.73
C THR A 44 -9.05 -6.97 -4.45
N LEU A 45 -10.21 -6.77 -3.83
CA LEU A 45 -10.56 -7.38 -2.55
C LEU A 45 -11.95 -8.01 -2.63
N ASP A 46 -12.04 -9.23 -2.14
CA ASP A 46 -13.28 -9.98 -1.90
C ASP A 46 -13.49 -10.17 -0.39
N CYS A 47 -14.47 -11.00 -0.01
CA CYS A 47 -14.77 -11.26 1.40
C CYS A 47 -13.63 -11.98 2.12
N ASP A 48 -12.99 -12.98 1.52
CA ASP A 48 -11.94 -13.80 2.15
C ASP A 48 -10.56 -13.65 1.50
N ARG A 49 -10.50 -13.09 0.29
CA ARG A 49 -9.31 -13.05 -0.57
C ARG A 49 -9.09 -11.70 -1.22
N GLY A 50 -7.96 -11.55 -1.87
CA GLY A 50 -7.67 -10.42 -2.74
C GLY A 50 -6.35 -10.56 -3.48
N SER A 51 -6.02 -9.57 -4.28
CA SER A 51 -4.73 -9.44 -4.93
C SER A 51 -4.22 -8.01 -4.85
N GLY A 52 -2.90 -7.84 -4.87
CA GLY A 52 -2.25 -6.54 -4.91
C GLY A 52 -1.08 -6.56 -5.90
N GLN A 53 -1.23 -5.82 -6.99
CA GLN A 53 -0.21 -5.67 -8.02
C GLN A 53 0.48 -4.32 -7.86
N TYR A 54 1.81 -4.33 -7.69
CA TYR A 54 2.58 -3.11 -7.54
C TYR A 54 3.65 -2.99 -8.61
N ALA A 55 3.91 -1.75 -9.01
CA ALA A 55 5.00 -1.41 -9.90
C ALA A 55 5.80 -0.25 -9.31
N SER A 56 7.10 -0.45 -9.13
CA SER A 56 8.00 0.55 -8.57
C SER A 56 8.65 1.38 -9.67
N SER A 57 8.76 2.69 -9.43
CA SER A 57 9.63 3.60 -10.17
C SER A 57 10.94 3.89 -9.44
N ALA A 58 11.05 3.52 -8.15
CA ALA A 58 12.24 3.73 -7.35
C ALA A 58 13.34 2.71 -7.69
N GLU A 59 14.59 3.20 -7.78
CA GLU A 59 15.77 2.37 -8.04
C GLU A 59 15.96 1.29 -6.98
N GLY A 60 16.30 0.07 -7.42
CA GLY A 60 16.53 -1.07 -6.54
C GLY A 60 15.27 -1.83 -6.12
N PHE A 61 14.08 -1.39 -6.55
CA PHE A 61 12.81 -2.05 -6.25
C PHE A 61 12.20 -2.64 -7.53
N GLY A 62 11.73 -3.88 -7.42
CA GLY A 62 11.05 -4.57 -8.51
C GLY A 62 9.54 -4.36 -8.51
N ASN A 63 8.89 -4.92 -9.51
CA ASN A 63 7.44 -5.04 -9.59
C ASN A 63 7.01 -6.40 -9.04
N GLY A 64 5.75 -6.54 -8.64
CA GLY A 64 5.27 -7.81 -8.11
C GLY A 64 3.76 -7.89 -7.95
N ASN A 65 3.32 -9.10 -7.62
CA ASN A 65 1.93 -9.38 -7.26
C ASN A 65 1.90 -10.16 -5.95
N GLN A 66 0.97 -9.79 -5.07
CA GLN A 66 0.76 -10.42 -3.78
C GLN A 66 -0.66 -10.97 -3.71
N ASN A 67 -0.79 -12.24 -3.35
CA ASN A 67 -2.08 -12.83 -2.99
C ASN A 67 -2.41 -12.47 -1.55
N LEU A 68 -3.61 -11.98 -1.32
CA LEU A 68 -4.07 -11.52 -0.02
C LEU A 68 -5.08 -12.50 0.56
N VAL A 69 -5.03 -12.68 1.88
CA VAL A 69 -6.02 -13.43 2.66
C VAL A 69 -6.52 -12.54 3.78
N ARG A 70 -7.81 -12.64 4.09
CA ARG A 70 -8.40 -11.85 5.17
C ARG A 70 -7.94 -12.38 6.54
N LEU A 71 -7.45 -11.47 7.38
CA LEU A 71 -7.03 -11.77 8.75
C LEU A 71 -8.06 -11.30 9.80
N SER A 72 -8.94 -10.37 9.43
CA SER A 72 -9.97 -9.82 10.31
C SER A 72 -11.21 -9.40 9.54
N TRP A 73 -12.35 -9.44 10.21
CA TRP A 73 -13.65 -9.03 9.66
C TRP A 73 -14.14 -7.80 10.41
N LEU A 74 -14.78 -6.90 9.68
CA LEU A 74 -15.46 -5.77 10.31
C LEU A 74 -16.72 -6.30 10.99
N ALA A 75 -16.94 -5.92 12.24
CA ALA A 75 -18.20 -6.20 12.89
C ALA A 75 -19.34 -5.58 12.06
N ASN A 76 -20.38 -6.37 11.79
CA ASN A 76 -21.53 -5.99 10.95
C ASN A 76 -21.22 -5.77 9.46
N SER A 77 -20.13 -6.31 8.90
CA SER A 77 -20.01 -6.45 7.44
C SER A 77 -20.79 -7.65 6.92
N GLY A 78 -21.24 -7.59 5.66
CA GLY A 78 -21.84 -8.74 4.97
C GLY A 78 -20.85 -9.88 4.68
N CYS A 79 -19.54 -9.62 4.81
CA CYS A 79 -18.52 -10.64 4.78
C CYS A 79 -18.35 -11.24 6.18
N THR A 80 -18.51 -12.56 6.28
CA THR A 80 -18.21 -13.36 7.48
C THR A 80 -17.04 -14.30 7.20
N PRO A 81 -16.38 -14.84 8.23
CA PRO A 81 -15.45 -15.96 8.06
C PRO A 81 -16.10 -17.16 7.37
#